data_AF-A0AAJ8E0U8-F1
#
_entry.id   AF-A0AAJ8E0U8-F1
#
_cell.length_a   1.000
_cell.length_b   1.000
_cell.length_c   1.000
_cell.angle_alpha   90.00
_cell.angle_beta   90.00
_cell.angle_gamma   90.00
#
_symmetry.space_group_name_H-M   'P 1'
#
loop_
_entity.id
_entity.type
_entity.pdbx_description
1 polymer ?
#
loop_
_entity_poly.entity_id
_entity_poly.type
_entity_poly.pdbx_seq_one_letter_code
_entity_poly.pdbx_strand_id
1 'polypeptide(L)'
;MPKSSKELVEQEGRLCLAVESIQKGHTKSIRKAARVFQVPRSTLQDRLNGLKFRKNTRANSHKLTSIEEELLEKWIISLDQRGALPKHSQVREMANLLLQKRGQNTTISIIPVCMPANSSHLCQPLDVACFSPLKKTYKDQVQQLIRTGYHHIEKIDFLDMYPKAHAQVFTKANIQSAFRASGLVPLDPSKILENMIFKKTSRPSSQSTSSSSIFTKTPRNSRQFKKYESTLSQLLQQQDTPATPIQSALSYIFKGAEVALNHTILLEHENRQLREALNKQNTKQKRNQHQMDGLNGLTVQEALEAFNHARILEEQAGNAGPRKDQPRRRAPPRCSACHIVGHIRTRCPNRAVS
;
A
#
# COMPACT_ATOMS: atom_id res chain seq x y z
N MET A 1 27.28 6.63 7.91
CA MET A 1 26.02 6.09 8.46
C MET A 1 24.86 6.98 8.03
N PRO A 2 23.85 6.48 7.31
CA PRO A 2 22.63 7.24 7.05
C PRO A 2 21.90 7.50 8.38
N LYS A 3 21.47 8.74 8.61
CA LYS A 3 20.79 9.13 9.85
C LYS A 3 19.46 8.39 9.99
N SER A 4 19.17 7.92 11.20
CA SER A 4 17.90 7.28 11.53
C SER A 4 16.72 8.22 11.27
N SER A 5 15.56 7.65 10.96
CA SER A 5 14.33 8.44 10.75
C SER A 5 14.00 9.34 11.95
N LYS A 6 14.27 8.86 13.17
CA LYS A 6 14.08 9.61 14.43
C LYS A 6 15.07 10.76 14.54
N GLU A 7 16.36 10.51 14.28
CA GLU A 7 17.41 11.52 14.30
C GLU A 7 17.16 12.65 13.31
N LEU A 8 16.59 12.36 12.13
CA LEU A 8 16.23 13.38 11.15
C LEU A 8 15.08 14.29 11.64
N VAL A 9 14.12 13.74 12.39
CA VAL A 9 13.00 14.52 12.96
C VAL A 9 13.51 15.36 14.13
N GLU A 10 14.38 14.83 14.98
CA GLU A 10 15.01 15.57 16.07
C GLU A 10 15.93 16.69 15.57
N GLN A 11 16.67 16.43 14.49
CA GLN A 11 17.47 17.45 13.82
C GLN A 11 16.57 18.54 13.22
N GLU A 12 15.41 18.18 12.70
CA GLU A 12 14.43 19.13 12.19
C GLU A 12 13.84 20.01 13.28
N GLY A 13 13.49 19.44 14.43
CA GLY A 13 13.04 20.22 15.60
C GLY A 13 14.07 21.25 16.03
N ARG A 14 15.36 20.87 16.08
CA ARG A 14 16.48 21.79 16.37
C ARG A 14 16.64 22.88 15.31
N LEU A 15 16.43 22.56 14.03
CA LEU A 15 16.45 23.55 12.94
C LEU A 15 15.31 24.56 13.07
N CYS A 16 14.09 24.13 13.42
CA CYS A 16 12.95 25.02 13.66
C CYS A 16 13.23 26.00 14.82
N LEU A 17 13.74 25.50 15.94
CA LEU A 17 14.12 26.33 17.10
C LEU A 17 15.23 27.35 16.74
N ALA A 18 16.19 26.95 15.91
CA ALA A 18 17.25 27.83 15.44
C ALA A 18 16.74 28.93 14.48
N VAL A 19 15.82 28.59 13.57
CA VAL A 19 15.16 29.56 12.69
C VAL A 19 14.34 30.57 13.51
N GLU A 20 13.56 30.08 14.46
CA GLU A 20 12.73 30.91 15.35
C GLU A 20 13.58 31.86 16.21
N SER A 21 14.70 31.36 16.76
CA SER A 21 15.68 32.16 17.51
C SER A 21 16.26 33.33 16.69
N ILE A 22 16.52 33.10 15.41
CA ILE A 22 17.03 34.14 14.50
C ILE A 22 15.92 35.14 14.14
N GLN A 23 14.73 34.65 13.83
CA GLN A 23 13.58 35.50 13.48
C GLN A 23 13.14 36.40 14.64
N LYS A 24 13.16 35.88 15.87
CA LYS A 24 12.89 36.64 17.11
C LYS A 24 14.05 37.55 17.55
N GLY A 25 15.19 37.53 16.83
CA GLY A 25 16.33 38.41 17.09
C GLY A 25 17.21 38.01 18.28
N HIS A 26 16.95 36.86 18.92
CA HIS A 26 17.77 36.33 20.02
C HIS A 26 19.19 35.97 19.57
N THR A 27 19.34 35.54 18.32
CA THR A 27 20.65 35.28 17.69
C THR A 27 20.77 36.00 16.35
N LYS A 28 21.66 37.01 16.29
CA LYS A 28 21.89 37.82 15.07
C LYS A 28 22.74 37.13 14.00
N SER A 29 23.33 35.97 14.30
CA SER A 29 24.29 35.29 13.42
C SER A 29 23.90 33.83 13.20
N ILE A 30 23.76 33.44 11.93
CA ILE A 30 23.48 32.06 11.50
C ILE A 30 24.56 31.10 12.02
N ARG A 31 25.84 31.50 12.05
CA ARG A 31 26.92 30.66 12.59
C ARG A 31 26.76 30.42 14.09
N LYS A 32 26.36 31.45 14.83
CA LYS A 32 26.16 31.36 16.28
C LYS A 32 24.97 30.47 16.60
N ALA A 33 23.85 30.66 15.91
CA ALA A 33 22.66 29.81 16.04
C ALA A 33 22.97 28.35 15.69
N ALA A 34 23.65 28.08 14.57
CA ALA A 34 24.03 26.73 14.16
C ALA A 34 24.85 25.99 15.24
N ARG A 35 25.77 26.69 15.92
CA ARG A 35 26.57 26.13 17.00
C ARG A 35 25.75 25.88 18.28
N VAL A 36 24.91 26.84 18.67
CA VAL A 36 24.08 26.74 19.90
C VAL A 36 23.06 25.61 19.78
N PHE A 37 22.40 25.50 18.63
CA PHE A 37 21.38 24.48 18.40
C PHE A 37 21.93 23.16 17.82
N GLN A 38 23.26 23.06 17.66
CA GLN A 38 23.95 21.87 17.14
C GLN A 38 23.38 21.38 15.80
N VAL A 39 23.20 22.32 14.86
CA VAL A 39 22.68 22.04 13.51
C VAL A 39 23.68 22.46 12.43
N PRO A 40 23.73 21.76 11.28
CA PRO A 40 24.58 22.19 10.17
C PRO A 40 24.18 23.59 9.68
N ARG A 41 25.16 24.49 9.58
CA ARG A 41 24.96 25.89 9.18
C ARG A 41 24.33 26.00 7.78
N SER A 42 24.73 25.15 6.83
CA SER A 42 24.17 25.12 5.48
C SER A 42 22.67 24.80 5.52
N THR A 43 22.28 23.74 6.22
CA THR A 43 20.88 23.34 6.36
C THR A 43 20.03 24.40 7.06
N LEU A 44 20.58 25.09 8.07
CA LEU A 44 19.91 26.22 8.72
C LEU A 44 19.70 27.41 7.77
N GLN A 45 20.69 27.70 6.92
CA GLN A 45 20.61 28.73 5.90
C GLN A 45 19.57 28.38 4.83
N ASP A 46 19.52 27.12 4.41
CA ASP A 46 18.49 26.60 3.50
C ASP A 46 17.07 26.78 4.06
N ARG A 47 16.89 26.54 5.38
CA ARG A 47 15.59 26.75 6.05
C ARG A 47 15.17 28.20 6.11
N LEU A 48 16.12 29.11 6.37
CA LEU A 48 15.87 30.55 6.33
C LEU A 48 15.51 31.03 4.92
N ASN A 49 16.05 30.39 3.89
CA ASN A 49 15.72 30.65 2.49
C ASN A 49 14.41 29.99 2.02
N GLY A 50 13.65 29.36 2.93
CA GLY A 50 12.33 28.81 2.64
C GLY A 50 12.30 27.36 2.16
N LEU A 51 13.44 26.65 2.15
CA LEU A 51 13.46 25.22 1.82
C LEU A 51 12.79 24.42 2.95
N LYS A 52 11.74 23.67 2.61
CA LYS A 52 10.97 22.86 3.55
C LYS A 52 11.62 21.50 3.79
N PHE A 53 11.24 20.87 4.89
CA PHE A 53 11.74 19.55 5.23
C PHE A 53 11.22 18.56 4.22
N ARG A 54 12.13 17.78 3.63
CA ARG A 54 11.75 16.84 2.58
C ARG A 54 10.65 15.88 3.02
N LYS A 55 10.63 15.44 4.29
CA LYS A 55 9.55 14.58 4.82
C LYS A 55 8.20 15.29 4.94
N ASN A 56 8.20 16.62 5.11
CA ASN A 56 6.99 17.44 5.16
C ASN A 56 6.65 18.05 3.79
N THR A 57 7.47 17.78 2.78
CA THR A 57 7.27 18.30 1.42
C THR A 57 6.49 17.26 0.65
N ARG A 58 5.31 17.66 0.16
CA ARG A 58 4.47 16.84 -0.69
C ARG A 58 5.18 16.59 -2.03
N ALA A 59 5.00 15.40 -2.60
CA ALA A 59 5.59 15.08 -3.91
C ALA A 59 5.01 16.02 -4.99
N ASN A 60 5.68 16.13 -6.13
CA ASN A 60 5.13 16.90 -7.26
C ASN A 60 4.04 16.09 -7.97
N SER A 61 3.11 16.78 -8.68
CA SER A 61 2.07 16.18 -9.53
C SER A 61 0.81 15.63 -8.84
N HIS A 62 0.43 16.13 -7.66
CA HIS A 62 -0.88 15.81 -7.08
C HIS A 62 -2.00 16.59 -7.77
N LYS A 63 -3.09 15.89 -8.11
CA LYS A 63 -4.29 16.51 -8.71
C LYS A 63 -5.25 17.06 -7.66
N LEU A 64 -5.41 16.34 -6.55
CA LEU A 64 -6.19 16.80 -5.40
C LEU A 64 -5.31 17.67 -4.48
N THR A 65 -5.89 18.73 -3.92
CA THR A 65 -5.30 19.52 -2.84
C THR A 65 -5.32 18.74 -1.53
N SER A 66 -4.55 19.18 -0.54
CA SER A 66 -4.57 18.56 0.80
C SER A 66 -5.95 18.60 1.45
N ILE A 67 -6.72 19.67 1.21
CA ILE A 67 -8.09 19.80 1.75
C ILE A 67 -9.02 18.81 1.05
N GLU A 68 -8.92 18.65 -0.27
CA GLU A 68 -9.74 17.68 -1.01
C GLU A 68 -9.43 16.23 -0.62
N GLU A 69 -8.15 15.91 -0.36
CA GLU A 69 -7.76 14.59 0.17
C GLU A 69 -8.30 14.37 1.59
N GLU A 70 -8.21 15.37 2.47
CA GLU A 70 -8.74 15.30 3.84
C GLU A 70 -10.26 15.12 3.85
N LEU A 71 -10.98 15.77 2.93
CA LEU A 71 -12.42 15.60 2.77
C LEU A 71 -12.78 14.22 2.24
N LEU A 72 -12.02 13.71 1.27
CA LEU A 72 -12.21 12.36 0.75
C LEU A 72 -11.95 11.31 1.83
N GLU A 73 -10.94 11.50 2.66
CA GLU A 73 -10.64 10.67 3.82
C GLU A 73 -11.78 10.68 4.85
N LYS A 74 -12.22 11.87 5.28
CA LYS A 74 -13.36 12.03 6.20
C LYS A 74 -14.63 11.36 5.65
N TRP A 75 -14.86 11.45 4.35
CA TRP A 75 -15.98 10.80 3.69
C TRP A 75 -15.86 9.27 3.65
N ILE A 76 -14.67 8.72 3.38
CA ILE A 76 -14.42 7.27 3.43
C ILE A 76 -14.63 6.74 4.85
N ILE A 77 -14.12 7.44 5.86
CA ILE A 77 -14.28 7.07 7.27
C ILE A 77 -15.77 7.08 7.66
N SER A 78 -16.54 8.08 7.22
CA SER A 78 -17.97 8.13 7.53
C SER A 78 -18.76 7.02 6.83
N LEU A 79 -18.35 6.54 5.67
CA LEU A 79 -18.96 5.37 5.01
C LEU A 79 -18.69 4.08 5.78
N ASP A 80 -17.46 3.87 6.22
CA ASP A 80 -17.08 2.70 7.03
C ASP A 80 -17.82 2.67 8.37
N GLN A 81 -17.93 3.83 9.03
CA GLN A 81 -18.70 3.98 10.28
C GLN A 81 -20.19 3.65 10.11
N ARG A 82 -20.76 3.83 8.92
CA ARG A 82 -22.16 3.48 8.58
C ARG A 82 -22.32 2.04 8.11
N GLY A 83 -21.26 1.23 8.14
CA GLY A 83 -21.28 -0.17 7.72
C GLY A 83 -21.35 -0.38 6.20
N ALA A 84 -21.14 0.68 5.41
CA ALA A 84 -21.07 0.61 3.97
C ALA A 84 -19.60 0.57 3.53
N LEU A 85 -19.12 -0.57 3.05
CA LEU A 85 -17.75 -0.66 2.55
C LEU A 85 -17.61 0.23 1.29
N PRO A 86 -16.74 1.27 1.31
CA PRO A 86 -16.55 2.13 0.16
C PRO A 86 -15.94 1.33 -0.99
N LYS A 87 -16.67 1.21 -2.10
CA LYS A 87 -16.14 0.59 -3.32
C LYS A 87 -15.20 1.58 -4.02
N HIS A 88 -14.16 1.06 -4.68
CA HIS A 88 -13.22 1.88 -5.44
C HIS A 88 -13.89 2.77 -6.50
N SER A 89 -15.02 2.34 -7.08
CA SER A 89 -15.81 3.15 -8.01
C SER A 89 -16.38 4.40 -7.33
N GLN A 90 -16.94 4.26 -6.13
CA GLN A 90 -17.56 5.35 -5.38
C GLN A 90 -16.51 6.37 -4.91
N VAL A 91 -15.34 5.91 -4.50
CA VAL A 91 -14.21 6.78 -4.14
C VAL A 91 -13.73 7.57 -5.37
N ARG A 92 -13.66 6.91 -6.53
CA ARG A 92 -13.29 7.56 -7.81
C ARG A 92 -14.34 8.59 -8.24
N GLU A 93 -15.63 8.26 -8.13
CA GLU A 93 -16.72 9.19 -8.44
C GLU A 93 -16.68 10.42 -7.52
N MET A 94 -16.48 10.24 -6.21
CA MET A 94 -16.33 11.35 -5.28
C MET A 94 -15.09 12.22 -5.59
N ALA A 95 -13.94 11.60 -5.89
CA ALA A 95 -12.74 12.34 -6.28
C ALA A 95 -12.93 13.11 -7.61
N ASN A 96 -13.60 12.50 -8.60
CA ASN A 96 -13.91 13.15 -9.86
C ASN A 96 -14.90 14.31 -9.66
N LEU A 97 -15.88 14.15 -8.78
CA LEU A 97 -16.83 15.20 -8.42
C LEU A 97 -16.12 16.40 -7.77
N LEU A 98 -15.16 16.15 -6.87
CA LEU A 98 -14.33 17.20 -6.27
C LEU A 98 -13.52 17.96 -7.34
N LEU A 99 -12.90 17.24 -8.27
CA LEU A 99 -12.15 17.84 -9.39
C LEU A 99 -13.04 18.61 -10.37
N GLN A 100 -14.25 18.10 -10.63
CA GLN A 100 -15.22 18.73 -11.51
C GLN A 100 -15.77 20.02 -10.90
N LYS A 101 -16.06 20.04 -9.59
CA LYS A 101 -16.46 21.26 -8.86
C LYS A 101 -15.38 22.34 -8.87
N ARG A 102 -14.11 21.96 -9.02
CA ARG A 102 -12.97 22.88 -9.16
C ARG A 102 -12.80 23.41 -10.60
N GLY A 103 -13.58 22.92 -11.57
CA GLY A 103 -13.47 23.30 -12.98
C GLY A 103 -12.32 22.63 -13.74
N GLN A 104 -11.75 21.53 -13.24
CA GLN A 104 -10.71 20.77 -13.94
C GLN A 104 -11.29 19.58 -14.72
N ASN A 105 -11.48 19.76 -16.04
CA ASN A 105 -11.85 18.67 -16.96
C ASN A 105 -10.64 17.79 -17.33
N THR A 106 -9.95 17.18 -16.35
CA THR A 106 -8.95 16.13 -16.65
C THR A 106 -9.46 14.77 -16.22
N THR A 107 -10.09 14.05 -17.15
CA THR A 107 -10.44 12.65 -16.96
C THR A 107 -9.17 11.81 -16.95
N ILE A 108 -8.85 11.19 -15.82
CA ILE A 108 -7.78 10.19 -15.73
C ILE A 108 -8.32 8.92 -16.39
N SER A 109 -7.90 8.62 -17.62
CA SER A 109 -8.24 7.37 -18.30
C SER A 109 -7.35 6.25 -17.77
N ILE A 110 -7.78 5.59 -16.69
CA ILE A 110 -7.20 4.32 -16.24
C ILE A 110 -8.10 3.20 -16.78
N ILE A 111 -7.53 2.35 -17.65
CA ILE A 111 -8.20 1.17 -18.16
C ILE A 111 -7.80 -0.03 -17.29
N PRO A 112 -8.70 -0.59 -16.47
CA PRO A 112 -8.40 -1.81 -15.74
C PRO A 112 -8.36 -3.00 -16.72
N VAL A 113 -7.25 -3.73 -16.71
CA VAL A 113 -7.13 -4.99 -17.48
C VAL A 113 -7.57 -6.15 -16.59
N CYS A 114 -8.64 -6.84 -16.97
CA CYS A 114 -9.13 -8.02 -16.26
C CYS A 114 -8.28 -9.25 -16.65
N MET A 115 -7.65 -9.87 -15.66
CA MET A 115 -6.91 -11.12 -15.84
C MET A 115 -7.84 -12.33 -15.66
N PRO A 116 -7.68 -13.40 -16.45
CA PRO A 116 -8.40 -14.65 -16.22
C PRO A 116 -8.16 -15.21 -14.81
N ALA A 117 -9.10 -16.00 -14.28
CA ALA A 117 -8.95 -16.63 -12.98
C ALA A 117 -7.68 -17.49 -12.90
N ASN A 118 -6.98 -17.44 -11.75
CA ASN A 118 -5.74 -18.19 -11.48
C ASN A 118 -4.57 -17.93 -12.44
N SER A 119 -4.59 -16.83 -13.20
CA SER A 119 -3.59 -16.53 -14.23
C SER A 119 -2.52 -15.50 -13.83
N SER A 120 -2.51 -15.04 -12.57
CA SER A 120 -1.59 -13.97 -12.13
C SER A 120 -0.13 -14.27 -12.47
N HIS A 121 0.29 -15.51 -12.26
CA HIS A 121 1.64 -16.01 -12.56
C HIS A 121 2.03 -15.99 -14.06
N LEU A 122 1.07 -15.76 -14.96
CA LEU A 122 1.27 -15.66 -16.42
C LEU A 122 1.05 -14.23 -16.92
N CYS A 123 0.06 -13.54 -16.36
CA CYS A 123 -0.41 -12.25 -16.87
C CYS A 123 0.23 -11.05 -16.17
N GLN A 124 0.82 -11.23 -14.97
CA GLN A 124 1.42 -10.12 -14.23
C GLN A 124 2.91 -9.98 -14.56
N PRO A 125 3.36 -8.86 -15.18
CA PRO A 125 4.77 -8.64 -15.52
C PRO A 125 5.71 -8.80 -14.31
N LEU A 126 5.24 -8.38 -13.14
CA LEU A 126 6.00 -8.47 -11.89
C LEU A 126 6.30 -9.93 -11.52
N ASP A 127 5.29 -10.80 -11.58
CA ASP A 127 5.43 -12.22 -11.25
C ASP A 127 6.25 -12.97 -12.30
N VAL A 128 6.02 -12.67 -13.59
CA VAL A 128 6.63 -13.38 -14.72
C VAL A 128 8.14 -13.13 -14.81
N ALA A 129 8.58 -11.88 -14.62
CA ALA A 129 9.96 -11.51 -14.98
C ALA A 129 10.67 -10.57 -13.99
N CYS A 130 9.99 -9.79 -13.16
CA CYS A 130 10.68 -8.84 -12.28
C CYS A 130 11.03 -9.43 -10.91
N PHE A 131 10.14 -10.22 -10.29
CA PHE A 131 10.36 -10.72 -8.93
C PHE A 131 11.41 -11.82 -8.84
N SER A 132 11.56 -12.66 -9.86
CA SER A 132 12.57 -13.72 -9.85
C SER A 132 14.00 -13.14 -9.83
N PRO A 133 14.39 -12.22 -10.74
CA PRO A 133 15.68 -11.54 -10.66
C PRO A 133 15.83 -10.72 -9.37
N LEU A 134 14.78 -10.04 -8.90
CA LEU A 134 14.82 -9.28 -7.64
C LEU A 134 15.19 -10.18 -6.45
N LYS A 135 14.53 -11.32 -6.32
CA LYS A 135 14.81 -12.31 -5.27
C LYS A 135 16.24 -12.84 -5.38
N LYS A 136 16.71 -13.08 -6.60
CA LYS A 136 18.08 -13.55 -6.83
C LYS A 136 19.11 -12.51 -6.40
N THR A 137 19.01 -11.28 -6.91
CA THR A 137 19.94 -10.20 -6.56
C THR A 137 19.94 -9.89 -5.07
N TYR A 138 18.77 -9.87 -4.44
CA TYR A 138 18.67 -9.69 -2.99
C TYR A 138 19.32 -10.86 -2.22
N LYS A 139 19.06 -12.10 -2.64
CA LYS A 139 19.69 -13.30 -2.06
C LYS A 139 21.21 -13.25 -2.16
N ASP A 140 21.74 -12.80 -3.30
CA ASP A 140 23.19 -12.69 -3.52
C ASP A 140 23.81 -11.66 -2.56
N GLN A 141 23.15 -10.52 -2.34
CA GLN A 141 23.58 -9.51 -1.36
C GLN A 141 23.56 -10.05 0.07
N VAL A 142 22.50 -10.76 0.46
CA VAL A 142 22.41 -11.40 1.77
C VAL A 142 23.51 -12.45 1.95
N GLN A 143 23.78 -13.28 0.94
CA GLN A 143 24.86 -14.28 0.99
C GLN A 143 26.24 -13.63 1.15
N GLN A 144 26.46 -12.47 0.54
CA GLN A 144 27.72 -11.73 0.69
C GLN A 144 27.91 -11.23 2.14
N LEU A 145 26.85 -10.71 2.78
CA LEU A 145 26.89 -10.32 4.19
C LEU A 145 27.13 -11.50 5.14
N ILE A 146 26.50 -12.64 4.85
CA ILE A 146 26.71 -13.85 5.65
C ILE A 146 28.19 -14.28 5.59
N ARG A 147 28.84 -14.17 4.42
CA ARG A 147 30.27 -14.48 4.28
C ARG A 147 31.19 -13.55 5.08
N THR A 148 30.76 -12.33 5.40
CA THR A 148 31.52 -11.41 6.26
C THR A 148 31.29 -11.66 7.75
N GLY A 149 30.57 -12.73 8.13
CA GLY A 149 30.24 -13.06 9.52
C GLY A 149 28.96 -12.39 10.03
N TYR A 150 28.18 -11.74 9.16
CA TYR A 150 26.92 -11.09 9.53
C TYR A 150 25.74 -12.04 9.28
N HIS A 151 25.31 -12.73 10.34
CA HIS A 151 24.35 -13.86 10.24
C HIS A 151 22.88 -13.48 10.44
N HIS A 152 22.57 -12.23 10.77
CA HIS A 152 21.21 -11.76 11.01
C HIS A 152 20.91 -10.56 10.12
N ILE A 153 19.78 -10.55 9.43
CA ILE A 153 19.35 -9.42 8.59
C ILE A 153 18.25 -8.68 9.33
N GLU A 154 18.54 -7.47 9.80
CA GLU A 154 17.55 -6.60 10.42
C GLU A 154 16.74 -5.84 9.37
N LYS A 155 15.64 -5.21 9.82
CA LYS A 155 14.81 -4.35 8.97
C LYS A 155 15.60 -3.22 8.33
N ILE A 156 16.61 -2.69 9.02
CA ILE A 156 17.45 -1.61 8.49
C ILE A 156 18.32 -2.08 7.33
N ASP A 157 18.83 -3.32 7.40
CA ASP A 157 19.63 -3.92 6.33
C ASP A 157 18.76 -4.18 5.10
N PHE A 158 17.54 -4.66 5.29
CA PHE A 158 16.57 -4.77 4.19
C PHE A 158 16.34 -3.42 3.50
N LEU A 159 16.15 -2.35 4.29
CA LEU A 159 15.90 -1.00 3.75
C LEU A 159 17.12 -0.41 3.03
N ASP A 160 18.34 -0.84 3.35
CA ASP A 160 19.56 -0.43 2.63
C ASP A 160 19.82 -1.29 1.37
N MET A 161 19.60 -2.59 1.45
CA MET A 161 19.85 -3.54 0.36
C MET A 161 18.77 -3.52 -0.71
N TYR A 162 17.49 -3.48 -0.32
CA TYR A 162 16.37 -3.59 -1.26
C TYR A 162 16.40 -2.50 -2.35
N PRO A 163 16.64 -1.21 -2.06
CA PRO A 163 16.74 -0.19 -3.11
C PRO A 163 17.85 -0.47 -4.12
N LYS A 164 18.99 -1.03 -3.67
CA LYS A 164 20.12 -1.40 -4.53
C LYS A 164 19.73 -2.55 -5.45
N ALA A 165 19.15 -3.62 -4.91
CA ALA A 165 18.66 -4.75 -5.69
C ALA A 165 17.54 -4.32 -6.66
N HIS A 166 16.63 -3.46 -6.22
CA HIS A 166 15.55 -2.92 -7.03
C HIS A 166 16.08 -2.08 -8.20
N ALA A 167 17.03 -1.16 -7.97
CA ALA A 167 17.62 -0.34 -9.02
C ALA A 167 18.36 -1.18 -10.08
N GLN A 168 18.99 -2.28 -9.68
CA GLN A 168 19.66 -3.20 -10.60
C GLN A 168 18.67 -4.01 -11.46
N VAL A 169 17.51 -4.38 -10.90
CA VAL A 169 16.55 -5.28 -11.57
C VAL A 169 15.51 -4.53 -12.39
N PHE A 170 14.99 -3.41 -11.89
CA PHE A 170 13.92 -2.65 -12.54
C PHE A 170 14.47 -1.66 -13.58
N THR A 171 15.29 -2.18 -14.51
CA THR A 171 15.74 -1.43 -15.67
C THR A 171 14.64 -1.33 -16.72
N LYS A 172 14.71 -0.31 -17.58
CA LYS A 172 13.75 -0.12 -18.68
C LYS A 172 13.62 -1.38 -19.55
N ALA A 173 14.75 -2.01 -19.88
CA ALA A 173 14.79 -3.23 -20.69
C ALA A 173 14.09 -4.41 -20.00
N ASN A 174 14.33 -4.62 -18.70
CA ASN A 174 13.70 -5.70 -17.94
C ASN A 174 12.19 -5.49 -17.81
N ILE A 175 11.76 -4.25 -17.56
CA ILE A 175 10.33 -3.91 -17.49
C ILE A 175 9.67 -4.18 -18.85
N GLN A 176 10.24 -3.68 -19.96
CA GLN A 176 9.68 -3.92 -21.30
C GLN A 176 9.64 -5.42 -21.63
N SER A 177 10.69 -6.17 -21.30
CA SER A 177 10.71 -7.62 -21.47
C SER A 177 9.63 -8.31 -20.63
N ALA A 178 9.38 -7.83 -19.41
CA ALA A 178 8.34 -8.37 -18.53
C ALA A 178 6.94 -8.21 -19.11
N PHE A 179 6.61 -7.02 -19.62
CA PHE A 179 5.32 -6.76 -20.28
C PHE A 179 5.16 -7.54 -21.60
N ARG A 180 6.26 -7.76 -22.33
CA ARG A 180 6.26 -8.60 -23.54
C ARG A 180 6.09 -10.08 -23.21
N ALA A 181 6.68 -10.53 -22.10
CA ALA A 181 6.57 -11.92 -21.63
C ALA A 181 5.15 -12.23 -21.15
N SER A 182 4.50 -11.29 -20.47
CA SER A 182 3.11 -11.41 -20.01
C SER A 182 2.06 -11.17 -21.10
N GLY A 183 2.47 -10.97 -22.36
CA GLY A 183 1.56 -10.75 -23.50
C GLY A 183 0.73 -9.46 -23.42
N LEU A 184 1.17 -8.47 -22.64
CA LEU A 184 0.43 -7.20 -22.47
C LEU A 184 0.91 -6.12 -23.43
N VAL A 185 2.22 -6.07 -23.74
CA VAL A 185 2.81 -5.07 -24.64
C VAL A 185 3.86 -5.72 -25.56
N PRO A 186 3.58 -5.90 -26.86
CA PRO A 186 2.26 -5.74 -27.50
C PRO A 186 1.23 -6.74 -26.94
N LEU A 187 -0.05 -6.42 -27.06
CA LEU A 187 -1.13 -7.31 -26.61
C LEU A 187 -1.14 -8.58 -27.47
N ASP A 188 -0.85 -9.71 -26.85
CA ASP A 188 -0.75 -11.02 -27.48
C ASP A 188 -1.43 -12.09 -26.59
N PRO A 189 -2.75 -12.31 -26.76
CA PRO A 189 -3.50 -13.26 -25.95
C PRO A 189 -3.03 -14.71 -26.11
N SER A 190 -2.47 -15.07 -27.28
CA SER A 190 -2.07 -16.43 -27.61
C SER A 190 -1.02 -16.97 -26.65
N LYS A 191 -0.05 -16.14 -26.25
CA LYS A 191 0.98 -16.50 -25.24
C LYS A 191 0.41 -16.95 -23.90
N ILE A 192 -0.70 -16.36 -23.48
CA ILE A 192 -1.35 -16.70 -22.22
C ILE A 192 -2.20 -17.95 -22.44
N LEU A 193 -2.96 -18.00 -23.54
CA LEU A 193 -3.87 -19.09 -23.85
C LEU A 193 -3.14 -20.44 -24.04
N GLU A 194 -1.98 -20.46 -24.71
CA GLU A 194 -1.16 -21.66 -24.87
C GLU A 194 -0.70 -22.27 -23.53
N ASN A 195 -0.43 -21.43 -22.54
CA ASN A 195 0.00 -21.84 -21.20
C ASN A 195 -1.18 -22.14 -20.26
N MET A 196 -2.38 -21.71 -20.63
CA MET A 196 -3.64 -21.90 -19.87
C MET A 196 -4.40 -23.14 -20.30
N ILE A 197 -4.18 -23.63 -21.53
CA ILE A 197 -4.57 -24.98 -21.91
C ILE A 197 -3.76 -25.90 -21.00
N PHE A 198 -4.41 -26.41 -19.95
CA PHE A 198 -3.91 -27.51 -19.15
C PHE A 198 -3.23 -28.47 -20.10
N LYS A 199 -1.89 -28.57 -20.04
CA LYS A 199 -1.23 -29.77 -20.54
C LYS A 199 -1.99 -30.88 -19.86
N LYS A 200 -2.82 -31.62 -20.60
CA LYS A 200 -3.26 -32.95 -20.20
C LYS A 200 -1.94 -33.61 -19.86
N THR A 201 -1.63 -33.74 -18.58
CA THR A 201 -0.47 -34.48 -18.17
C THR A 201 -0.72 -35.84 -18.78
N SER A 202 0.04 -36.18 -19.82
CA SER A 202 0.06 -37.52 -20.34
C SER A 202 0.43 -38.37 -19.14
N ARG A 203 -0.58 -39.04 -18.59
CA ARG A 203 -0.44 -39.92 -17.44
C ARG A 203 0.76 -40.82 -17.78
N PRO A 204 1.81 -40.90 -16.93
CA PRO A 204 2.87 -41.87 -17.20
C PRO A 204 2.18 -43.20 -17.43
N SER A 205 2.53 -43.86 -18.54
CA SER A 205 1.92 -45.12 -18.96
C SER A 205 1.71 -45.99 -17.73
N SER A 206 0.45 -46.27 -17.41
CA SER A 206 0.10 -47.07 -16.24
C SER A 206 0.78 -48.41 -16.41
N GLN A 207 1.89 -48.61 -15.72
CA GLN A 207 2.38 -49.96 -15.44
C GLN A 207 1.19 -50.70 -14.83
N SER A 208 0.86 -51.84 -15.42
CA SER A 208 -0.17 -52.77 -14.99
C SER A 208 0.13 -53.19 -13.55
N THR A 209 -0.38 -52.43 -12.58
CA THR A 209 -0.44 -52.85 -11.19
C THR A 209 -1.37 -54.05 -11.12
N SER A 210 -0.78 -55.21 -10.86
CA SER A 210 -1.46 -56.41 -10.39
C SER A 210 -2.55 -56.06 -9.37
N SER A 211 -3.78 -56.53 -9.63
CA SER A 211 -5.02 -56.17 -8.93
C SER A 211 -5.00 -56.36 -7.40
N SER A 212 -4.03 -57.11 -6.88
CA SER A 212 -3.86 -57.42 -5.45
C SER A 212 -3.39 -56.23 -4.60
N SER A 213 -2.74 -55.21 -5.17
CA SER A 213 -2.16 -54.12 -4.36
C SER A 213 -3.18 -53.07 -3.91
N ILE A 214 -4.38 -53.04 -4.49
CA ILE A 214 -5.39 -51.99 -4.27
C ILE A 214 -6.02 -52.09 -2.88
N PHE A 215 -6.19 -53.29 -2.31
CA PHE A 215 -6.92 -53.48 -1.05
C PHE A 215 -6.07 -53.32 0.22
N THR A 216 -4.78 -52.99 0.11
CA THR A 216 -3.84 -52.92 1.26
C THR A 216 -3.91 -51.61 2.06
N LYS A 217 -4.73 -50.64 1.64
CA LYS A 217 -4.79 -49.30 2.27
C LYS A 217 -6.23 -48.86 2.51
N THR A 218 -6.50 -48.31 3.69
CA THR A 218 -7.80 -47.71 4.02
C THR A 218 -8.09 -46.51 3.11
N PRO A 219 -9.23 -46.49 2.40
CA PRO A 219 -9.59 -45.40 1.51
C PRO A 219 -9.84 -44.11 2.30
N ARG A 220 -9.22 -43.00 1.87
CA ARG A 220 -9.27 -41.70 2.58
C ARG A 220 -10.22 -40.69 1.98
N ASN A 221 -10.88 -41.03 0.88
CA ASN A 221 -11.86 -40.16 0.22
C ASN A 221 -12.86 -40.98 -0.60
N SER A 222 -14.02 -40.38 -0.90
CA SER A 222 -15.11 -41.02 -1.65
C SER A 222 -14.66 -41.57 -3.02
N ARG A 223 -13.72 -40.91 -3.70
CA ARG A 223 -13.18 -41.39 -4.99
C ARG A 223 -12.37 -42.68 -4.86
N GLN A 224 -11.51 -42.77 -3.86
CA GLN A 224 -10.77 -43.99 -3.57
C GLN A 224 -11.74 -45.11 -3.17
N PHE A 225 -12.74 -44.79 -2.36
CA PHE A 225 -13.76 -45.74 -1.94
C PHE A 225 -14.55 -46.33 -3.12
N LYS A 226 -15.06 -45.49 -4.04
CA LYS A 226 -15.75 -45.95 -5.25
C LYS A 226 -14.87 -46.79 -6.17
N LYS A 227 -13.57 -46.49 -6.24
CA LYS A 227 -12.62 -47.31 -6.99
C LYS A 227 -12.50 -48.72 -6.39
N TYR A 228 -12.54 -48.84 -5.07
CA TYR A 228 -12.46 -50.14 -4.39
C TYR A 228 -13.74 -50.94 -4.64
N GLU A 229 -14.90 -50.29 -4.52
CA GLU A 229 -16.21 -50.87 -4.84
C GLU A 229 -16.26 -51.39 -6.28
N SER A 230 -15.87 -50.57 -7.28
CA SER A 230 -15.87 -51.00 -8.69
C SER A 230 -14.91 -52.16 -8.96
N THR A 231 -13.72 -52.14 -8.35
CA THR A 231 -12.72 -53.21 -8.54
C THR A 231 -13.20 -54.52 -7.91
N LEU A 232 -13.85 -54.44 -6.74
CA LEU A 232 -14.36 -55.62 -6.03
C LEU A 232 -15.58 -56.21 -6.74
N SER A 233 -16.51 -55.37 -7.22
CA SER A 233 -17.63 -55.80 -8.07
C SER A 233 -17.17 -56.48 -9.35
N GLN A 234 -16.10 -55.97 -9.99
CA GLN A 234 -15.53 -56.57 -11.19
C GLN A 234 -14.88 -57.95 -10.93
N LEU A 235 -14.21 -58.11 -9.78
CA LEU A 235 -13.64 -59.40 -9.38
C LEU A 235 -14.72 -60.44 -9.05
N LEU A 236 -15.82 -60.01 -8.40
CA LEU A 236 -16.96 -60.88 -8.09
C LEU A 236 -17.73 -61.30 -9.35
N GLN A 237 -17.79 -60.44 -10.37
CA GLN A 237 -18.41 -60.76 -11.67
C GLN A 237 -17.63 -61.79 -12.47
N GLN A 238 -16.31 -61.88 -12.29
CA GLN A 238 -15.47 -62.85 -12.99
C GLN A 238 -15.59 -64.29 -12.45
N GLN A 239 -16.25 -64.50 -11.30
CA GLN A 239 -16.35 -65.83 -10.69
C GLN A 239 -17.60 -66.63 -11.07
N ASP A 240 -18.48 -66.16 -11.97
CA ASP A 240 -19.74 -66.84 -12.35
C ASP A 240 -20.53 -67.39 -11.14
N THR A 241 -20.45 -66.71 -9.99
CA THR A 241 -21.18 -67.10 -8.79
C THR A 241 -22.54 -66.40 -8.76
N PRO A 242 -23.67 -67.12 -8.61
CA PRO A 242 -24.99 -66.50 -8.45
C PRO A 242 -24.99 -65.60 -7.22
N ALA A 243 -25.83 -64.55 -7.22
CA ALA A 243 -25.90 -63.53 -6.18
C ALA A 243 -26.00 -64.14 -4.77
N THR A 244 -24.87 -64.24 -4.08
CA THR A 244 -24.79 -64.81 -2.73
C THR A 244 -25.21 -63.75 -1.69
N PRO A 245 -25.73 -64.16 -0.52
CA PRO A 245 -25.99 -63.24 0.60
C PRO A 245 -24.79 -62.35 0.95
N ILE A 246 -23.57 -62.83 0.67
CA ILE A 246 -22.31 -62.11 0.86
C ILE A 246 -22.18 -60.91 -0.09
N GLN A 247 -22.57 -61.04 -1.36
CA GLN A 247 -22.54 -59.91 -2.30
C GLN A 247 -23.52 -58.80 -1.89
N SER A 248 -24.71 -59.18 -1.43
CA SER A 248 -25.69 -58.24 -0.89
C SER A 248 -25.19 -57.59 0.42
N ALA A 249 -24.62 -58.36 1.33
CA ALA A 249 -24.03 -57.81 2.56
C ALA A 249 -22.90 -56.81 2.26
N LEU A 250 -22.04 -57.11 1.29
CA LEU A 250 -20.98 -56.21 0.84
C LEU A 250 -21.53 -54.92 0.23
N SER A 251 -22.57 -54.98 -0.59
CA SER A 251 -23.18 -53.77 -1.18
C SER A 251 -23.78 -52.85 -0.12
N TYR A 252 -24.42 -53.41 0.92
CA TYR A 252 -24.90 -52.63 2.06
C TYR A 252 -23.76 -52.00 2.87
N ILE A 253 -22.63 -52.70 3.06
CA ILE A 253 -21.44 -52.15 3.72
C ILE A 253 -20.85 -51.00 2.91
N PHE A 254 -20.74 -51.15 1.59
CA PHE A 254 -20.29 -50.07 0.69
C PHE A 254 -21.22 -48.86 0.79
N LYS A 255 -22.54 -49.09 0.76
CA LYS A 255 -23.53 -48.01 0.87
C LYS A 255 -23.45 -47.29 2.23
N GLY A 256 -23.34 -48.04 3.33
CA GLY A 256 -23.21 -47.48 4.67
C GLY A 256 -21.96 -46.63 4.82
N ALA A 257 -20.82 -47.08 4.30
CA ALA A 257 -19.58 -46.33 4.32
C ALA A 257 -19.61 -45.08 3.40
N GLU A 258 -20.28 -45.16 2.23
CA GLU A 258 -20.52 -43.99 1.37
C GLU A 258 -21.35 -42.93 2.11
N VAL A 259 -22.42 -43.34 2.79
CA VAL A 259 -23.28 -42.45 3.58
C VAL A 259 -22.50 -41.82 4.74
N ALA A 260 -21.71 -42.62 5.48
CA ALA A 260 -20.90 -42.12 6.57
C ALA A 260 -19.85 -41.09 6.11
N LEU A 261 -19.15 -41.36 5.00
CA LEU A 261 -18.18 -40.43 4.43
C LEU A 261 -18.85 -39.11 3.99
N ASN A 262 -19.99 -39.18 3.31
CA ASN A 262 -20.72 -37.97 2.92
C ASN A 262 -21.19 -37.18 4.14
N HIS A 263 -21.67 -37.86 5.18
CA HIS A 263 -22.07 -37.23 6.43
C HIS A 263 -20.89 -36.52 7.12
N THR A 264 -19.69 -37.12 7.13
CA THR A 264 -18.49 -36.44 7.68
C THR A 264 -18.15 -35.16 6.93
N ILE A 265 -18.26 -35.16 5.60
CA ILE A 265 -18.01 -33.96 4.76
C ILE A 265 -19.04 -32.87 5.08
N LEU A 266 -20.31 -33.23 5.23
CA LEU A 266 -21.37 -32.29 5.58
C LEU A 266 -21.16 -31.71 6.99
N LEU A 267 -20.86 -32.55 7.98
CA LEU A 267 -20.56 -32.12 9.35
C LEU A 267 -19.33 -31.22 9.43
N GLU A 268 -18.29 -31.48 8.63
CA GLU A 268 -17.11 -30.62 8.55
C GLU A 268 -17.45 -29.26 7.93
N HIS A 269 -18.31 -29.25 6.92
CA HIS A 269 -18.78 -28.01 6.29
C HIS A 269 -19.60 -27.18 7.27
N GLU A 270 -20.54 -27.81 7.98
CA GLU A 270 -21.37 -27.16 8.99
C GLU A 270 -20.53 -26.64 10.16
N ASN A 271 -19.59 -27.44 10.68
CA ASN A 271 -18.64 -26.99 11.71
C ASN A 271 -17.84 -25.76 11.27
N ARG A 272 -17.42 -25.72 10.00
CA ARG A 272 -16.72 -24.56 9.45
C ARG A 272 -17.62 -23.33 9.43
N GLN A 273 -18.85 -23.47 8.94
CA GLN A 273 -19.82 -22.37 8.92
C GLN A 273 -20.12 -21.85 10.33
N LEU A 274 -20.34 -22.75 11.31
CA LEU A 274 -20.59 -22.38 12.71
C LEU A 274 -19.39 -21.62 13.31
N ARG A 275 -18.16 -22.10 13.06
CA ARG A 275 -16.93 -21.41 13.54
C ARG A 275 -16.77 -20.03 12.91
N GLU A 276 -17.04 -19.89 11.62
CA GLU A 276 -16.98 -18.60 10.93
C GLU A 276 -18.07 -17.64 11.44
N ALA A 277 -19.28 -18.13 11.67
CA ALA A 277 -20.38 -17.35 12.24
C ALA A 277 -20.05 -16.88 13.68
N LEU A 278 -19.52 -17.77 14.52
CA LEU A 278 -19.09 -17.44 15.88
C LEU A 278 -18.00 -16.35 15.88
N ASN A 279 -17.00 -16.47 15.00
CA ASN A 279 -15.97 -15.43 14.86
C ASN A 279 -16.54 -14.08 14.40
N LYS A 280 -17.50 -14.08 13.47
CA LYS A 280 -18.21 -12.86 13.06
C LYS A 280 -19.03 -12.26 14.20
N GLN A 281 -19.65 -13.08 15.04
CA GLN A 281 -20.42 -12.60 16.20
C GLN A 281 -19.50 -12.02 17.28
N ASN A 282 -18.40 -12.69 17.61
CA ASN A 282 -17.41 -12.23 18.58
C ASN A 282 -16.74 -10.92 18.15
N THR A 283 -16.44 -10.77 16.85
CA THR A 283 -15.89 -9.52 16.29
C THR A 283 -16.91 -8.38 16.32
N LYS A 284 -18.19 -8.65 16.06
CA LYS A 284 -19.29 -7.67 16.21
C LYS A 284 -19.48 -7.25 17.67
N GLN A 285 -19.50 -8.18 18.62
CA GLN A 285 -19.65 -7.86 20.05
C GLN A 285 -18.49 -6.99 20.57
N LYS A 286 -17.25 -7.30 20.19
CA LYS A 286 -16.07 -6.46 20.53
C LYS A 286 -16.17 -5.05 19.96
N ARG A 287 -16.75 -4.88 18.77
CA ARG A 287 -16.99 -3.57 18.13
C ARG A 287 -18.14 -2.80 18.78
N ASN A 288 -19.24 -3.47 19.12
CA ASN A 288 -20.38 -2.85 19.82
C ASN A 288 -20.00 -2.38 21.23
N GLN A 289 -19.08 -3.09 21.90
CA GLN A 289 -18.57 -2.67 23.21
C GLN A 289 -17.69 -1.39 23.13
N HIS A 290 -17.25 -0.99 21.93
CA HIS A 290 -16.48 0.23 21.65
C HIS A 290 -17.32 1.34 20.99
N GLN A 291 -18.63 1.18 20.84
CA GLN A 291 -19.45 2.21 20.21
C GLN A 291 -19.86 3.27 21.24
N MET A 292 -19.19 4.43 21.13
CA MET A 292 -19.53 5.68 21.81
C MET A 292 -20.93 6.15 21.43
N ASP A 293 -21.67 6.63 22.42
CA ASP A 293 -22.97 7.29 22.24
C ASP A 293 -22.86 8.52 21.32
N GLY A 294 -23.83 8.64 20.42
CA GLY A 294 -24.27 9.91 19.85
C GLY A 294 -23.49 10.47 18.66
N LEU A 295 -23.58 9.84 17.47
CA LEU A 295 -23.37 10.56 16.20
C LEU A 295 -24.26 9.95 15.09
N ASN A 296 -25.39 10.60 14.80
CA ASN A 296 -26.12 10.39 13.56
C ASN A 296 -25.26 10.90 12.40
N GLY A 297 -24.94 10.01 11.46
CA GLY A 297 -23.98 10.25 10.39
C GLY A 297 -24.49 11.19 9.30
N LEU A 298 -23.62 12.11 8.88
CA LEU A 298 -23.89 13.11 7.84
C LEU A 298 -24.02 12.46 6.43
N THR A 299 -25.08 12.85 5.73
CA THR A 299 -25.44 12.53 4.34
C THR A 299 -24.56 13.29 3.34
N VAL A 300 -24.58 12.88 2.07
CA VAL A 300 -23.84 13.52 0.98
C VAL A 300 -24.19 15.01 0.83
N GLN A 301 -25.42 15.37 1.18
CA GLN A 301 -25.90 16.75 1.14
C GLN A 301 -25.31 17.58 2.28
N GLU A 302 -25.29 17.04 3.49
CA GLU A 302 -24.70 17.72 4.65
C GLU A 302 -23.17 17.88 4.52
N ALA A 303 -22.49 16.95 3.84
CA ALA A 303 -21.08 17.10 3.48
C ALA A 303 -20.83 18.22 2.46
N LEU A 304 -21.76 18.42 1.51
CA LEU A 304 -21.70 19.52 0.54
C LEU A 304 -21.99 20.88 1.18
N GLU A 305 -22.88 20.92 2.17
CA GLU A 305 -23.18 22.13 2.94
C GLU A 305 -22.01 22.52 3.83
N ALA A 306 -21.37 21.56 4.50
CA ALA A 306 -20.13 21.79 5.27
C ALA A 306 -19.00 22.32 4.37
N PHE A 307 -18.89 21.83 3.13
CA PHE A 307 -17.95 22.33 2.13
C PHE A 307 -18.24 23.78 1.73
N ASN A 308 -19.49 24.13 1.48
CA ASN A 308 -19.87 25.51 1.18
C ASN A 308 -19.61 26.44 2.37
N HIS A 309 -19.88 25.98 3.59
CA HIS A 309 -19.61 26.75 4.80
C HIS A 309 -18.12 27.00 5.03
N ALA A 310 -17.27 25.99 4.82
CA ALA A 310 -15.82 26.13 4.91
C ALA A 310 -15.27 27.09 3.83
N ARG A 311 -15.82 27.03 2.60
CA ARG A 311 -15.46 27.94 1.51
C ARG A 311 -15.87 29.40 1.81
N ILE A 312 -17.04 29.61 2.39
CA ILE A 312 -17.52 30.93 2.82
C ILE A 312 -16.64 31.48 3.95
N LEU A 313 -16.20 30.65 4.89
CA LEU A 313 -15.28 31.06 5.95
C LEU A 313 -13.90 31.44 5.39
N GLU A 314 -13.40 30.76 4.35
CA GLU A 314 -12.18 31.15 3.63
C GLU A 314 -12.38 32.43 2.80
N GLU A 315 -13.53 32.63 2.15
CA GLU A 315 -13.87 33.87 1.43
C GLU A 315 -14.03 35.07 2.40
N GLN A 316 -14.56 34.84 3.61
CA GLN A 316 -14.66 35.86 4.67
C GLN A 316 -13.31 36.16 5.33
N ALA A 317 -12.44 35.15 5.49
CA ALA A 317 -11.04 35.35 5.90
C ALA A 317 -10.21 36.05 4.80
N GLY A 318 -10.60 35.90 3.52
CA GLY A 318 -10.03 36.60 2.37
C GLY A 318 -10.47 38.07 2.23
N ASN A 319 -11.43 38.54 3.03
CA ASN A 319 -11.89 39.93 3.02
C ASN A 319 -11.05 40.87 3.89
N ALA A 320 -9.96 40.38 4.50
CA ALA A 320 -8.82 41.23 4.82
C ALA A 320 -8.09 41.54 3.50
N GLY A 321 -8.54 42.57 2.79
CA GLY A 321 -8.05 42.97 1.48
C GLY A 321 -6.51 43.10 1.42
N PRO A 322 -5.93 43.10 0.21
CA PRO A 322 -4.49 43.16 0.05
C PRO A 322 -3.97 44.41 0.75
N ARG A 323 -3.15 44.22 1.80
CA ARG A 323 -2.31 45.31 2.30
C ARG A 323 -1.45 45.72 1.12
N LYS A 324 -1.75 46.87 0.52
CA LYS A 324 -0.84 47.57 -0.38
C LYS A 324 0.45 47.76 0.40
N ASP A 325 1.45 46.93 0.11
CA ASP A 325 2.81 47.13 0.56
C ASP A 325 3.28 48.48 0.00
N GLN A 326 3.12 49.53 0.81
CA GLN A 326 3.89 50.74 0.58
C GLN A 326 5.36 50.37 0.77
N PRO A 327 6.26 50.75 -0.15
CA PRO A 327 7.68 50.50 0.03
C PRO A 327 8.10 51.14 1.35
N ARG A 328 8.66 50.33 2.27
CA ARG A 328 9.20 50.81 3.53
C ARG A 328 10.17 51.96 3.23
N ARG A 329 9.79 53.19 3.59
CA ARG A 329 10.70 54.34 3.52
C ARG A 329 11.86 54.03 4.46
N ARG A 330 13.08 53.93 3.91
CA ARG A 330 14.29 53.81 4.73
C ARG A 330 14.32 55.01 5.70
N ALA A 331 14.56 54.75 6.98
CA ALA A 331 14.79 55.81 7.93
C ALA A 331 15.91 56.72 7.41
N PRO A 332 15.73 58.06 7.43
CA PRO A 332 16.74 58.99 6.95
C PRO A 332 18.08 58.72 7.67
N PRO A 333 19.22 58.78 6.94
CA PRO A 333 20.51 58.43 7.51
C PRO A 333 20.83 59.35 8.69
N ARG A 334 21.32 58.77 9.79
CA ARG A 334 21.80 59.52 10.96
C ARG A 334 23.31 59.63 10.88
N CYS A 335 23.82 60.85 10.96
CA CYS A 335 25.26 61.09 10.89
C CYS A 335 25.95 60.52 12.14
N SER A 336 26.98 59.70 11.97
CA SER A 336 27.75 59.15 13.10
C SER A 336 28.75 60.13 13.73
N ALA A 337 28.90 61.34 13.17
CA ALA A 337 29.76 62.39 13.72
C ALA A 337 28.99 63.44 14.55
N CYS A 338 27.81 63.88 14.09
CA CYS A 338 27.00 64.90 14.78
C CYS A 338 25.63 64.40 15.26
N HIS A 339 25.28 63.13 15.00
CA HIS A 339 24.01 62.50 15.38
C HIS A 339 22.73 63.14 14.82
N ILE A 340 22.85 64.09 13.89
CA ILE A 340 21.72 64.71 13.18
C ILE A 340 21.21 63.77 12.09
N VAL A 341 19.90 63.73 11.92
CA VAL A 341 19.18 62.91 10.93
C VAL A 341 19.07 63.68 9.61
N GLY A 342 19.35 63.03 8.48
CA GLY A 342 19.23 63.61 7.13
C GLY A 342 20.49 63.52 6.27
N HIS A 343 21.64 63.15 6.85
CA HIS A 343 22.89 62.99 6.10
C HIS A 343 23.81 61.92 6.72
N ILE A 344 24.79 61.45 5.95
CA ILE A 344 25.82 60.49 6.38
C ILE A 344 27.12 61.23 6.74
N ARG A 345 27.99 60.59 7.54
CA ARG A 345 29.26 61.17 8.04
C ARG A 345 30.13 61.82 6.96
N THR A 346 30.16 61.27 5.74
CA THR A 346 30.96 61.81 4.63
C THR A 346 30.44 63.14 4.07
N ARG A 347 29.17 63.48 4.32
CA ARG A 347 28.52 64.74 3.92
C ARG A 347 28.13 65.59 5.13
N CYS A 348 28.82 65.43 6.26
CA CYS A 348 28.54 66.18 7.48
C CYS A 348 29.08 67.61 7.36
N PRO A 349 28.25 68.66 7.54
CA PRO A 349 28.70 70.05 7.52
C PRO A 349 29.65 70.37 8.70
N ASN A 350 29.55 69.61 9.80
CA ASN A 350 30.42 69.75 10.97
C ASN A 350 31.62 68.78 10.93
N ARG A 351 32.02 68.30 9.75
CA ARG A 351 33.20 67.45 9.63
C ARG A 351 34.44 68.32 9.83
N ALA A 352 35.05 68.23 11.01
CA ALA A 352 36.40 68.74 11.22
C ALA A 352 37.33 68.10 10.18
N VAL A 353 37.90 68.92 9.30
CA VAL A 353 38.98 68.51 8.42
C VAL A 353 40.23 68.59 9.27
N SER A 354 40.74 67.44 9.66
CA SER A 354 42.05 67.26 10.29
C SER A 354 42.62 65.95 9.80
#